data_AF-A0A495ZWB7-F1
#
_entry.id   AF-A0A495ZWB7-F1
#
_cell.length_a   1.000
_cell.length_b   1.000
_cell.length_c   1.000
_cell.angle_alpha   90.00
_cell.angle_beta   90.00
_cell.angle_gamma   90.00
#
_symmetry.space_group_name_H-M   'P 1'
#
loop_
_entity.id
_entity.type
_entity.pdbx_description
1 polymer ?
#
loop_
_entity_poly.entity_id
_entity_poly.type
_entity_poly.pdbx_seq_one_letter_code
_entity_poly.pdbx_strand_id
1 'polypeptide(L)'
;MRAGVLSKDEVIEFLNENFINTWVPNCELGRIQSLREPIAKRREREGKSFDTSHPLAQAIIRGWKTGSKKGSPVDCLVMSSAFELMGRQMVNDLEKDSKRRELREHAYYLAFLQEALEGKQPGLGNLILTSENSSQSVLDAFRTPTCGRHDYTIAMIDATAFENGGTLTIDIEVGRGNSDGTFILVNGDTELPTTEGIPQEDLLGWVWSESGETGQITHRFDRGQFFKLGAIGHSNEGEASVNAFVAQISVGPADS
;
A
#
# COMPACT_ATOMS: atom_id res chain seq x y z
N MET A 1 11.46 -24.07 -1.69
CA MET A 1 11.44 -24.85 -2.96
C MET A 1 11.11 -23.86 -4.07
N ARG A 2 11.99 -23.68 -5.08
CA ARG A 2 11.85 -22.67 -6.15
C ARG A 2 10.89 -23.19 -7.23
N ALA A 3 9.80 -22.48 -7.51
CA ALA A 3 8.94 -22.77 -8.65
C ALA A 3 9.30 -21.83 -9.82
N GLY A 4 10.47 -22.08 -10.43
CA GLY A 4 11.00 -21.29 -11.55
C GLY A 4 12.52 -21.09 -11.44
N VAL A 5 13.22 -21.29 -12.56
CA VAL A 5 14.65 -20.99 -12.68
C VAL A 5 14.77 -19.51 -13.03
N LEU A 6 15.28 -18.68 -12.11
CA LEU A 6 15.83 -17.39 -12.49
C LEU A 6 16.96 -17.67 -13.47
N SER A 7 16.88 -17.16 -14.69
CA SER A 7 17.82 -17.49 -15.77
C SER A 7 19.03 -16.55 -15.85
N LYS A 8 19.18 -15.66 -14.86
CA LYS A 8 20.15 -14.56 -14.85
C LYS A 8 21.01 -14.64 -13.60
N ASP A 9 22.30 -14.83 -13.80
CA ASP A 9 23.28 -15.00 -12.72
C ASP A 9 23.35 -13.76 -11.82
N GLU A 10 23.33 -12.55 -12.39
CA GLU A 10 23.34 -11.29 -11.62
C GLU A 10 22.20 -11.21 -10.59
N VAL A 11 20.98 -11.62 -10.98
CA VAL A 11 19.83 -11.63 -10.06
C VAL A 11 19.98 -12.73 -9.01
N ILE A 12 20.49 -13.90 -9.41
CA ILE A 12 20.72 -15.03 -8.49
C ILE A 12 21.76 -14.66 -7.44
N GLU A 13 22.89 -14.09 -7.85
CA GLU A 13 23.97 -13.63 -6.98
C GLU A 13 23.44 -12.58 -6.00
N PHE A 14 22.80 -11.53 -6.51
CA PHE A 14 22.23 -10.48 -5.66
C PHE A 14 21.23 -11.01 -4.63
N LEU A 15 20.35 -11.94 -5.04
CA LEU A 15 19.40 -12.58 -4.13
C LEU A 15 20.07 -13.42 -3.06
N ASN A 16 21.09 -14.20 -3.42
CA ASN A 16 21.81 -15.05 -2.47
C ASN A 16 22.60 -14.22 -1.45
N GLU A 17 23.12 -13.06 -1.86
CA GLU A 17 23.87 -12.15 -1.00
C GLU A 17 22.97 -11.36 -0.05
N ASN A 18 21.80 -10.92 -0.51
CA ASN A 18 21.01 -9.91 0.21
C ASN A 18 19.67 -10.42 0.78
N PHE A 19 19.15 -11.56 0.32
CA PHE A 19 17.77 -11.96 0.64
C PHE A 19 17.60 -13.44 1.03
N ILE A 20 16.66 -13.68 1.94
CA ILE A 20 16.07 -15.00 2.16
C ILE A 20 14.77 -15.09 1.38
N ASN A 21 14.77 -15.88 0.31
CA ASN A 21 13.61 -16.01 -0.58
C ASN A 21 12.67 -17.13 -0.14
N THR A 22 11.38 -16.80 0.03
CA THR A 22 10.34 -17.76 0.37
C THR A 22 9.08 -17.55 -0.46
N TRP A 23 8.24 -18.59 -0.52
CA TRP A 23 6.96 -18.59 -1.23
C TRP A 23 5.86 -18.98 -0.27
N VAL A 24 4.82 -18.15 -0.18
CA VAL A 24 3.65 -18.43 0.65
C VAL A 24 2.42 -18.56 -0.24
N PRO A 25 1.75 -19.72 -0.26
CA PRO A 25 0.53 -19.86 -1.06
C PRO A 25 -0.57 -18.94 -0.53
N ASN A 26 -1.12 -18.09 -1.40
CA ASN A 26 -2.19 -17.13 -1.05
C ASN A 26 -3.43 -17.79 -0.41
N CYS A 27 -3.69 -19.06 -0.72
CA CYS A 27 -4.79 -19.81 -0.14
C CYS A 27 -4.56 -20.13 1.35
N GLU A 28 -3.32 -20.36 1.80
CA GLU A 28 -3.00 -20.60 3.22
C GLU A 28 -3.30 -19.39 4.10
N LEU A 29 -3.14 -18.20 3.54
CA LEU A 29 -3.42 -16.94 4.21
C LEU A 29 -4.90 -16.53 4.12
N GLY A 30 -5.75 -17.34 3.47
CA GLY A 30 -7.19 -17.09 3.39
C GLY A 30 -7.62 -16.08 2.34
N ARG A 31 -6.76 -15.74 1.36
CA ARG A 31 -7.09 -14.80 0.27
C ARG A 31 -8.19 -15.32 -0.66
N ILE A 32 -8.20 -16.63 -0.91
CA ILE A 32 -9.16 -17.30 -1.80
C ILE A 32 -10.30 -17.85 -0.94
N GLN A 33 -11.45 -17.15 -0.96
CA GLN A 33 -12.59 -17.46 -0.09
C GLN A 33 -13.09 -18.90 -0.24
N SER A 34 -13.21 -19.39 -1.48
CA SER A 34 -13.68 -20.76 -1.77
C SER A 34 -12.76 -21.86 -1.23
N LEU A 35 -11.50 -21.54 -0.91
CA LEU A 35 -10.53 -22.51 -0.39
C LEU A 35 -10.39 -22.46 1.13
N ARG A 36 -11.03 -21.52 1.82
CA ARG A 36 -10.91 -21.37 3.29
C ARG A 36 -11.37 -22.62 4.03
N GLU A 37 -12.58 -23.10 3.76
CA GLU A 37 -13.15 -24.28 4.42
C GLU A 37 -12.40 -25.59 4.05
N PRO A 38 -12.07 -25.86 2.76
CA PRO A 38 -11.22 -26.99 2.42
C PRO A 38 -9.86 -27.00 3.13
N ILE A 39 -9.22 -25.83 3.26
CA ILE A 39 -7.94 -25.70 3.95
C ILE A 39 -8.10 -25.91 5.46
N ALA A 40 -9.15 -25.38 6.08
CA ALA A 40 -9.44 -25.60 7.49
C ALA A 40 -9.60 -27.10 7.80
N LYS A 41 -10.43 -27.82 7.03
CA LYS A 41 -10.60 -29.28 7.17
C LYS A 41 -9.29 -30.04 6.97
N ARG A 42 -8.45 -29.60 6.04
CA ARG A 42 -7.12 -30.19 5.83
C ARG A 42 -6.22 -30.01 7.06
N ARG A 43 -6.23 -28.82 7.68
CA ARG A 43 -5.43 -28.52 8.89
C ARG A 43 -5.85 -29.37 10.08
N GLU A 44 -7.16 -29.53 10.29
CA GLU A 44 -7.71 -30.41 11.33
C GLU A 44 -7.22 -31.86 11.16
N ARG A 45 -7.26 -32.38 9.92
CA ARG A 45 -6.81 -33.75 9.61
C ARG A 45 -5.30 -33.93 9.77
N GLU A 46 -4.50 -32.95 9.36
CA GLU A 46 -3.04 -33.07 9.29
C GLU A 46 -2.34 -32.58 10.57
N GLY A 47 -3.06 -31.98 11.52
CA GLY A 47 -2.51 -31.45 12.76
C GLY A 47 -1.54 -30.27 12.54
N LYS A 48 -1.51 -29.69 11.34
CA LYS A 48 -0.65 -28.56 10.98
C LYS A 48 -1.46 -27.27 11.02
N SER A 49 -1.25 -26.46 12.05
CA SER A 49 -1.75 -25.09 12.08
C SER A 49 -0.80 -24.18 11.31
N PHE A 50 -1.35 -23.34 10.45
CA PHE A 50 -0.64 -22.18 9.91
C PHE A 50 -1.10 -20.98 10.74
N ASP A 51 -0.18 -20.38 11.48
CA ASP A 51 -0.48 -19.23 12.32
C ASP A 51 -0.55 -17.95 11.47
N THR A 52 -1.76 -17.56 11.09
CA THR A 52 -2.00 -16.32 10.38
C THR A 52 -1.80 -15.07 11.26
N SER A 53 -1.72 -15.22 12.59
CA SER A 53 -1.47 -14.10 13.51
C SER A 53 0.01 -13.73 13.64
N HIS A 54 0.91 -14.59 13.16
CA HIS A 54 2.35 -14.33 13.15
C HIS A 54 2.67 -12.99 12.43
N PRO A 55 3.59 -12.15 12.94
CA PRO A 55 3.91 -10.85 12.35
C PRO A 55 4.23 -10.89 10.85
N LEU A 56 5.04 -11.85 10.41
CA LEU A 56 5.30 -12.08 8.97
C LEU A 56 4.02 -12.37 8.15
N ALA A 57 3.11 -13.19 8.67
CA ALA A 57 1.86 -13.49 7.97
C ALA A 57 0.97 -12.25 7.88
N GLN A 58 0.91 -11.45 8.95
CA GLN A 58 0.21 -10.17 8.96
C GLN A 58 0.84 -9.16 8.00
N ALA A 59 2.16 -9.07 7.92
CA ALA A 59 2.87 -8.21 6.97
C ALA A 59 2.55 -8.58 5.52
N ILE A 60 2.52 -9.89 5.20
CA ILE A 60 2.12 -10.37 3.87
C ILE A 60 0.67 -10.01 3.57
N ILE A 61 -0.25 -10.24 4.51
CA ILE A 61 -1.68 -9.94 4.35
C ILE A 61 -1.90 -8.44 4.13
N ARG A 62 -1.24 -7.57 4.92
CA ARG A 62 -1.26 -6.10 4.74
C ARG A 62 -0.68 -5.67 3.40
N GLY A 63 0.31 -6.40 2.89
CA GLY A 63 0.91 -6.15 1.59
C GLY A 63 0.00 -6.47 0.40
N TRP A 64 -1.12 -7.15 0.58
CA TRP A 64 -2.03 -7.45 -0.53
C TRP A 64 -2.66 -6.18 -1.10
N LYS A 65 -2.73 -6.05 -2.43
CA LYS A 65 -3.63 -5.05 -3.02
C LYS A 65 -5.08 -5.53 -2.91
N THR A 66 -5.94 -4.60 -2.49
CA THR A 66 -7.40 -4.71 -2.54
C THR A 66 -7.90 -4.22 -3.92
N GLY A 67 -9.21 -4.28 -4.18
CA GLY A 67 -9.81 -3.68 -5.39
C GLY A 67 -9.59 -4.44 -6.72
N SER A 68 -9.61 -3.71 -7.85
CA SER A 68 -9.58 -4.24 -9.22
C SER A 68 -8.28 -4.96 -9.60
N LYS A 69 -7.23 -4.81 -8.79
CA LYS A 69 -5.94 -5.49 -8.94
C LYS A 69 -5.83 -6.81 -8.15
N LYS A 70 -6.91 -7.30 -7.54
CA LYS A 70 -6.96 -8.54 -6.73
C LYS A 70 -6.55 -9.82 -7.48
N GLY A 71 -6.36 -9.77 -8.81
CA GLY A 71 -6.11 -10.91 -9.69
C GLY A 71 -4.66 -11.24 -10.04
N SER A 72 -3.64 -10.65 -9.40
CA SER A 72 -2.25 -11.06 -9.68
C SER A 72 -2.02 -12.53 -9.25
N PRO A 73 -1.44 -13.38 -10.12
CA PRO A 73 -1.12 -14.76 -9.75
C PRO A 73 0.00 -14.83 -8.69
N VAL A 74 0.88 -13.82 -8.66
CA VAL A 74 2.01 -13.70 -7.72
C VAL A 74 2.21 -12.24 -7.34
N ASP A 75 2.36 -11.99 -6.04
CA ASP A 75 2.80 -10.70 -5.50
C ASP A 75 4.24 -10.84 -5.00
N CYS A 76 5.14 -9.99 -5.48
CA CYS A 76 6.50 -9.88 -4.97
C CYS A 76 6.51 -8.88 -3.82
N LEU A 77 6.90 -9.34 -2.63
CA LEU A 77 7.03 -8.50 -1.44
C LEU A 77 8.49 -8.54 -0.98
N VAL A 78 9.03 -7.37 -0.65
CA VAL A 78 10.31 -7.25 0.07
C VAL A 78 9.99 -6.82 1.48
N MET A 79 10.51 -7.55 2.47
CA MET A 79 10.27 -7.27 3.87
C MET A 79 11.59 -7.22 4.64
N SER A 80 11.66 -6.35 5.65
CA SER A 80 12.79 -6.28 6.57
C SER A 80 12.79 -7.49 7.53
N SER A 81 13.89 -7.68 8.27
CA SER A 81 13.95 -8.69 9.35
C SER A 81 12.98 -8.40 10.50
N ALA A 82 12.53 -7.16 10.64
CA ALA A 82 11.46 -6.75 11.56
C ALA A 82 10.04 -6.93 10.98
N PHE A 83 9.93 -7.53 9.79
CA PHE A 83 8.67 -7.75 9.06
C PHE A 83 7.99 -6.47 8.56
N GLU A 84 8.75 -5.39 8.38
CA GLU A 84 8.26 -4.17 7.73
C GLU A 84 8.24 -4.38 6.23
N LEU A 85 7.18 -3.93 5.55
CA LEU A 85 7.05 -4.05 4.12
C LEU A 85 7.89 -2.96 3.42
N MET A 86 8.98 -3.35 2.79
CA MET A 86 9.96 -2.47 2.13
C MET A 86 9.75 -2.33 0.63
N GLY A 87 8.85 -3.12 0.03
CA GLY A 87 8.56 -3.06 -1.39
C GLY A 87 7.47 -4.05 -1.76
N ARG A 88 6.68 -3.70 -2.76
CA ARG A 88 5.64 -4.57 -3.30
C ARG A 88 5.48 -4.34 -4.79
N GLN A 89 5.64 -5.39 -5.59
CA GLN A 89 5.28 -5.31 -7.00
C GLN A 89 4.52 -6.57 -7.42
N MET A 90 3.42 -6.39 -8.14
CA MET A 90 2.73 -7.51 -8.78
C MET A 90 3.55 -7.97 -9.98
N VAL A 91 3.59 -9.28 -10.25
CA VAL A 91 4.27 -9.80 -11.45
C VAL A 91 3.77 -9.16 -12.74
N ASN A 92 2.47 -8.86 -12.81
CA ASN A 92 1.87 -8.19 -13.97
C ASN A 92 2.12 -6.66 -14.01
N ASP A 93 2.45 -6.04 -12.87
CA ASP A 93 2.80 -4.62 -12.80
C ASP A 93 4.31 -4.41 -13.02
N LEU A 94 5.15 -5.42 -12.74
CA LEU A 94 6.61 -5.42 -12.97
C LEU A 94 6.97 -5.09 -14.44
N GLU A 95 6.33 -5.77 -15.40
CA GLU A 95 6.56 -5.54 -16.84
C GLU A 95 6.12 -4.13 -17.29
N LYS A 96 4.95 -3.69 -16.83
CA LYS A 96 4.40 -2.36 -17.15
C LYS A 96 5.29 -1.25 -16.60
N ASP A 97 5.84 -1.45 -15.41
CA ASP A 97 6.75 -0.51 -14.79
C ASP A 97 8.07 -0.42 -15.57
N SER A 98 8.61 -1.57 -15.97
CA SER A 98 9.80 -1.64 -16.84
C SER A 98 9.65 -0.82 -18.12
N LYS A 99 8.50 -0.97 -18.81
CA LYS A 99 8.21 -0.23 -20.04
C LYS A 99 8.15 1.27 -19.81
N ARG A 100 7.58 1.72 -18.69
CA ARG A 100 7.50 3.15 -18.33
C ARG A 100 8.86 3.75 -17.99
N ARG A 101 9.77 2.94 -17.44
CA ARG A 101 11.10 3.37 -17.00
C ARG A 101 12.20 3.15 -18.05
N GLU A 102 11.81 2.73 -19.26
CA GLU A 102 12.74 2.37 -20.35
C GLU A 102 13.79 1.33 -19.93
N LEU A 103 13.48 0.54 -18.89
CA LEU A 103 14.34 -0.53 -18.42
C LEU A 103 14.18 -1.75 -19.32
N ARG A 104 15.28 -2.47 -19.53
CA ARG A 104 15.25 -3.77 -20.20
C ARG A 104 14.36 -4.74 -19.39
N GLU A 105 13.64 -5.61 -20.07
CA GLU A 105 12.70 -6.60 -19.49
C GLU A 105 13.28 -7.50 -18.38
N HIS A 106 14.59 -7.55 -18.19
CA HIS A 106 15.22 -8.34 -17.13
C HIS A 106 15.79 -7.50 -15.98
N ALA A 107 15.91 -6.19 -16.16
CA ALA A 107 16.52 -5.30 -15.16
C ALA A 107 15.51 -4.85 -14.09
N TYR A 108 14.20 -4.87 -14.39
CA TYR A 108 13.19 -4.31 -13.50
C TYR A 108 13.08 -5.05 -12.16
N TYR A 109 13.29 -6.37 -12.13
CA TYR A 109 13.18 -7.13 -10.89
C TYR A 109 14.37 -6.85 -9.98
N LEU A 110 15.57 -6.76 -10.57
CA LEU A 110 16.76 -6.33 -9.85
C LEU A 110 16.61 -4.90 -9.32
N ALA A 111 16.12 -3.97 -10.15
CA ALA A 111 15.86 -2.59 -9.76
C ALA A 111 14.86 -2.52 -8.59
N PHE A 112 13.75 -3.28 -8.66
CA PHE A 112 12.79 -3.40 -7.56
C PHE A 112 13.44 -3.87 -6.24
N LEU A 113 14.34 -4.85 -6.30
CA LEU A 113 15.03 -5.35 -5.10
C LEU A 113 16.03 -4.32 -4.54
N GLN A 114 16.81 -3.68 -5.41
CA GLN A 114 17.77 -2.64 -5.04
C GLN A 114 17.08 -1.44 -4.42
N GLU A 115 16.01 -0.95 -5.04
CA GLU A 115 15.22 0.17 -4.55
C GLU A 115 14.61 -0.13 -3.18
N ALA A 116 14.13 -1.35 -2.95
CA ALA A 116 13.65 -1.75 -1.64
C ALA A 116 14.76 -1.68 -0.56
N LEU A 117 15.97 -2.17 -0.86
CA LEU A 117 17.11 -2.09 0.08
C LEU A 117 17.59 -0.66 0.31
N GLU A 118 17.47 0.21 -0.69
CA GLU A 118 17.74 1.64 -0.59
C GLU A 118 16.64 2.41 0.16
N GLY A 119 15.57 1.73 0.59
CA GLY A 119 14.46 2.34 1.34
C GLY A 119 13.44 3.09 0.46
N LYS A 120 13.52 2.96 -0.86
CA LYS A 120 12.63 3.66 -1.82
C LYS A 120 11.22 3.08 -1.93
N GLN A 121 10.94 1.97 -1.24
CA GLN A 121 9.59 1.40 -1.12
C GLN A 121 8.85 1.17 -2.45
N PRO A 122 9.49 0.50 -3.43
CA PRO A 122 8.94 0.38 -4.79
C PRO A 122 7.59 -0.36 -4.81
N GLY A 123 6.63 0.21 -5.53
CA GLY A 123 5.28 -0.33 -5.75
C GLY A 123 4.34 -0.39 -4.51
N LEU A 124 4.78 0.23 -3.41
CA LEU A 124 3.91 0.58 -2.28
C LEU A 124 3.09 1.84 -2.52
N GLY A 125 3.24 2.49 -3.68
CA GLY A 125 2.43 3.65 -4.06
C GLY A 125 2.94 4.97 -3.48
N ASN A 126 4.24 5.06 -3.22
CA ASN A 126 4.86 6.30 -2.76
C ASN A 126 4.75 7.37 -3.85
N LEU A 127 4.03 8.43 -3.52
CA LEU A 127 3.98 9.65 -4.31
C LEU A 127 5.20 10.48 -3.92
N ILE A 128 6.24 10.41 -4.75
CA ILE A 128 7.50 11.13 -4.53
C ILE A 128 7.38 12.52 -5.13
N LEU A 129 7.18 13.51 -4.27
CA LEU A 129 7.06 14.91 -4.67
C LEU A 129 8.45 15.55 -4.62
N THR A 130 8.82 16.25 -5.70
CA THR A 130 10.06 17.03 -5.77
C THR A 130 9.76 18.46 -6.20
N SER A 131 10.76 19.35 -6.20
CA SER A 131 10.61 20.70 -6.74
C SER A 131 10.22 20.70 -8.22
N GLU A 132 10.74 19.75 -9.01
CA GLU A 132 10.47 19.62 -10.45
C GLU A 132 9.12 18.93 -10.72
N ASN A 133 8.68 18.09 -9.79
CA ASN A 133 7.44 17.35 -9.86
C ASN A 133 6.69 17.44 -8.53
N SER A 134 6.23 18.65 -8.22
CA SER A 134 5.62 18.97 -6.93
C SER A 134 4.16 18.52 -6.83
N SER A 135 3.60 17.90 -7.86
CA SER A 135 2.24 17.38 -7.87
C SER A 135 2.13 16.02 -8.55
N GLN A 136 1.39 15.10 -7.93
CA GLN A 136 1.07 13.79 -8.48
C GLN A 136 -0.34 13.37 -8.09
N SER A 137 -0.95 12.49 -8.89
CA SER A 137 -2.28 11.94 -8.60
C SER A 137 -2.23 10.44 -8.33
N VAL A 138 -3.04 9.99 -7.38
CA VAL A 138 -3.31 8.58 -7.12
C VAL A 138 -4.79 8.28 -7.35
N LEU A 139 -5.07 7.16 -8.01
CA LEU A 139 -6.42 6.60 -8.14
C LEU A 139 -6.43 5.26 -7.40
N ASP A 140 -7.27 5.15 -6.38
CA ASP A 140 -7.45 3.90 -5.63
C ASP A 140 -8.91 3.73 -5.17
N ALA A 141 -9.19 2.71 -4.37
CA ALA A 141 -10.53 2.43 -3.86
C ALA A 141 -10.51 2.14 -2.37
N PHE A 142 -11.46 2.73 -1.64
CA PHE A 142 -11.69 2.50 -0.22
C PHE A 142 -12.94 1.63 -0.01
N ARG A 143 -13.08 1.10 1.21
CA ARG A 143 -14.14 0.15 1.56
C ARG A 143 -14.68 0.42 2.95
N THR A 144 -15.94 0.06 3.14
CA THR A 144 -16.57 0.10 4.46
C THR A 144 -16.07 -1.05 5.34
N PRO A 145 -15.73 -0.78 6.62
CA PRO A 145 -15.44 -1.81 7.61
C PRO A 145 -16.52 -2.88 7.67
N THR A 146 -16.13 -4.16 7.63
CA THR A 146 -17.09 -5.28 7.69
C THR A 146 -17.25 -5.90 9.08
N CYS A 147 -16.35 -5.64 10.03
CA CYS A 147 -16.34 -6.30 11.34
C CYS A 147 -15.72 -5.43 12.46
N GLY A 148 -16.07 -4.14 12.55
CA GLY A 148 -15.50 -3.24 13.57
C GLY A 148 -13.99 -3.04 13.45
N ARG A 149 -13.41 -3.43 12.30
CA ARG A 149 -12.00 -3.20 11.97
C ARG A 149 -11.87 -2.20 10.85
N HIS A 150 -11.06 -1.18 11.06
CA HIS A 150 -10.71 -0.20 10.04
C HIS A 150 -9.75 -0.84 9.02
N ASP A 151 -10.10 -0.78 7.74
CA ASP A 151 -9.30 -1.28 6.61
C ASP A 151 -8.94 -0.10 5.71
N TYR A 152 -8.00 0.72 6.19
CA TYR A 152 -7.55 1.92 5.47
C TYR A 152 -6.84 1.52 4.18
N THR A 153 -7.22 2.17 3.09
CA THR A 153 -6.40 2.26 1.88
C THR A 153 -5.37 3.36 2.10
N ILE A 154 -4.09 3.02 2.03
CA ILE A 154 -3.00 3.95 2.37
C ILE A 154 -2.25 4.33 1.11
N ALA A 155 -2.14 5.64 0.86
CA ALA A 155 -1.18 6.22 -0.07
C ALA A 155 -0.04 6.87 0.73
N MET A 156 1.20 6.47 0.46
CA MET A 156 2.38 7.08 1.06
C MET A 156 2.76 8.30 0.23
N ILE A 157 3.13 9.39 0.90
CA ILE A 157 3.58 10.62 0.26
C ILE A 157 4.99 10.90 0.76
N ASP A 158 5.94 10.95 -0.14
CA ASP A 158 7.33 11.33 0.13
C ASP A 158 7.51 12.79 -0.29
N ALA A 159 7.62 13.67 0.70
CA ALA A 159 7.93 15.08 0.51
C ALA A 159 9.33 15.43 1.03
N THR A 160 10.24 14.44 1.13
CA THR A 160 11.58 14.64 1.69
C THR A 160 12.45 15.62 0.90
N ALA A 161 12.19 15.79 -0.40
CA ALA A 161 12.87 16.77 -1.25
C ALA A 161 12.60 18.24 -0.85
N PHE A 162 11.57 18.53 -0.05
CA PHE A 162 11.23 19.87 0.41
C PHE A 162 11.93 20.18 1.73
N GLU A 163 13.26 20.30 1.71
CA GLU A 163 14.10 20.44 2.93
C GLU A 163 13.69 21.61 3.83
N ASN A 164 13.17 22.69 3.24
CA ASN A 164 12.70 23.89 3.95
C ASN A 164 11.20 23.88 4.26
N GLY A 165 10.56 22.72 4.14
CA GLY A 165 9.12 22.58 4.34
C GLY A 165 8.28 23.06 3.17
N GLY A 166 6.98 23.20 3.41
CA GLY A 166 6.01 23.62 2.42
C GLY A 166 4.57 23.46 2.91
N THR A 167 3.63 23.65 1.99
CA THR A 167 2.22 23.38 2.20
C THR A 167 1.82 22.19 1.33
N LEU A 168 1.48 21.07 1.97
CA LEU A 168 0.91 19.90 1.32
C LEU A 168 -0.60 20.12 1.12
N THR A 169 -1.07 20.06 -0.11
CA THR A 169 -2.48 20.14 -0.48
C THR A 169 -2.89 18.84 -1.16
N ILE A 170 -4.00 18.27 -0.70
CA ILE A 170 -4.55 17.01 -1.19
C ILE A 170 -6.00 17.27 -1.61
N ASP A 171 -6.23 17.38 -2.92
CA ASP A 171 -7.56 17.47 -3.52
C ASP A 171 -8.08 16.08 -3.81
N ILE A 172 -9.26 15.75 -3.29
CA ILE A 172 -9.85 14.41 -3.35
C ILE A 172 -11.14 14.49 -4.14
N GLU A 173 -11.31 13.61 -5.11
CA GLU A 173 -12.57 13.39 -5.82
C GLU A 173 -13.06 11.98 -5.51
N VAL A 174 -14.26 11.87 -4.94
CA VAL A 174 -14.88 10.58 -4.61
C VAL A 174 -15.71 10.09 -5.80
N GLY A 175 -15.56 8.82 -6.13
CA GLY A 175 -16.35 8.16 -7.16
C GLY A 175 -17.84 8.14 -6.81
N ARG A 176 -18.68 7.78 -7.79
CA ARG A 176 -20.14 7.76 -7.62
C ARG A 176 -20.69 6.42 -7.09
N GLY A 177 -19.88 5.64 -6.38
CA GLY A 177 -20.27 4.37 -5.78
C GLY A 177 -21.11 4.53 -4.50
N ASN A 178 -21.55 3.41 -3.91
CA ASN A 178 -22.46 3.43 -2.75
C ASN A 178 -21.73 3.57 -1.39
N SER A 179 -20.62 4.30 -1.34
CA SER A 179 -19.87 4.52 -0.09
C SER A 179 -19.31 5.92 -0.05
N ASP A 180 -19.53 6.59 1.07
CA ASP A 180 -18.88 7.85 1.41
C ASP A 180 -17.50 7.57 1.98
N GLY A 181 -16.58 8.52 1.82
CA GLY A 181 -15.19 8.37 2.21
C GLY A 181 -14.80 9.30 3.35
N THR A 182 -14.04 8.78 4.32
CA THR A 182 -13.21 9.60 5.21
C THR A 182 -11.76 9.47 4.79
N PHE A 183 -11.12 10.61 4.63
CA PHE A 183 -9.72 10.74 4.22
C PHE A 183 -8.95 11.41 5.33
N ILE A 184 -7.80 10.85 5.67
CA ILE A 184 -7.05 11.23 6.86
C ILE A 184 -5.58 11.33 6.52
N LEU A 185 -4.97 12.44 6.90
CA LEU A 185 -3.54 12.68 6.78
C LEU A 185 -2.86 12.52 8.14
N VAL A 186 -1.84 11.68 8.20
CA VAL A 186 -0.98 11.47 9.39
C VAL A 186 0.49 11.48 8.99
N ASN A 187 1.40 11.50 9.97
CA ASN A 187 2.83 11.36 9.71
C ASN A 187 3.16 9.99 9.13
N GLY A 188 4.26 9.91 8.37
CA GLY A 188 4.71 8.67 7.73
C GLY A 188 5.06 7.54 8.69
N ASP A 189 5.39 7.84 9.95
CA ASP A 189 5.67 6.87 11.00
C ASP A 189 4.44 6.49 11.84
N THR A 190 3.38 7.30 11.83
CA THR A 190 2.13 6.99 12.54
C THR A 190 1.51 5.68 12.06
N GLU A 191 1.22 4.76 12.99
CA GLU A 191 0.44 3.56 12.70
C GLU A 191 -1.06 3.88 12.70
N LEU A 192 -1.77 3.48 11.64
CA LEU A 192 -3.22 3.64 11.59
C LEU A 192 -3.89 2.52 12.40
N PRO A 193 -4.66 2.85 13.46
CA PRO A 193 -5.31 1.87 14.30
C PRO A 193 -6.35 1.06 13.51
N THR A 194 -6.45 -0.22 13.84
CA THR A 194 -7.37 -1.14 13.14
C THR A 194 -8.69 -1.32 13.86
N THR A 195 -8.89 -0.74 15.04
CA THR A 195 -10.07 -1.00 15.89
C THR A 195 -10.63 0.22 16.61
N GLU A 196 -9.85 1.30 16.69
CA GLU A 196 -10.23 2.56 17.33
C GLU A 196 -9.98 3.70 16.33
N GLY A 197 -10.54 4.88 16.62
CA GLY A 197 -10.23 6.09 15.86
C GLY A 197 -8.76 6.50 16.02
N ILE A 198 -8.26 7.27 15.07
CA ILE A 198 -6.91 7.83 15.15
C ILE A 198 -6.88 8.88 16.27
N PRO A 199 -5.89 8.82 17.18
CA PRO A 199 -5.71 9.84 18.22
C PRO A 199 -5.62 11.25 17.61
N GLN A 200 -6.18 12.25 18.28
CA GLN A 200 -6.28 13.59 17.71
C GLN A 200 -4.89 14.23 17.52
N GLU A 201 -3.94 13.88 18.36
CA GLU A 201 -2.54 14.29 18.29
C GLU A 201 -1.79 13.78 17.05
N ASP A 202 -2.25 12.67 16.46
CA ASP A 202 -1.63 12.06 15.27
C ASP A 202 -2.24 12.57 13.95
N LEU A 203 -3.38 13.27 14.04
CA LEU A 203 -4.11 13.82 12.89
C LEU A 203 -3.49 15.14 12.41
N LEU A 204 -2.91 15.11 11.21
CA LEU A 204 -2.43 16.31 10.52
C LEU A 204 -3.53 17.03 9.75
N GLY A 205 -4.58 16.30 9.37
CA GLY A 205 -5.76 16.82 8.68
C GLY A 205 -6.70 15.68 8.29
N TRP A 206 -7.96 16.00 8.03
CA TRP A 206 -8.93 15.02 7.54
C TRP A 206 -10.07 15.71 6.80
N VAL A 207 -10.75 14.95 5.95
CA VAL A 207 -11.98 15.40 5.29
C VAL A 207 -12.95 14.24 5.12
N TRP A 208 -14.22 14.53 5.29
CA TRP A 208 -15.33 13.66 4.88
C TRP A 208 -15.81 14.11 3.51
N SER A 209 -16.07 13.16 2.61
CA SER A 209 -16.62 13.46 1.29
C SER A 209 -17.66 12.40 0.90
N GLU A 210 -18.83 12.86 0.48
CA GLU A 210 -19.89 11.98 0.00
C GLU A 210 -19.58 11.45 -1.40
N SER A 211 -20.31 10.41 -1.80
CA SER A 211 -20.23 9.87 -3.14
C SER A 211 -20.46 10.93 -4.23
N GLY A 212 -19.47 11.07 -5.13
CA GLY A 212 -19.52 12.05 -6.22
C GLY A 212 -19.10 13.47 -5.84
N GLU A 213 -18.73 13.71 -4.58
CA GLU A 213 -18.23 15.00 -4.10
C GLU A 213 -16.70 15.09 -4.16
N THR A 214 -16.21 16.29 -3.85
CA THR A 214 -14.80 16.57 -3.66
C THR A 214 -14.51 17.01 -2.23
N GLY A 215 -13.28 16.78 -1.78
CA GLY A 215 -12.77 17.20 -0.49
C GLY A 215 -11.35 17.71 -0.61
N GLN A 216 -10.87 18.45 0.40
CA GLN A 216 -9.51 18.95 0.41
C GLN A 216 -8.91 18.81 1.82
N ILE A 217 -7.64 18.41 1.87
CA ILE A 217 -6.80 18.47 3.08
C ILE A 217 -5.62 19.38 2.79
N THR A 218 -5.34 20.32 3.69
CA THR A 218 -4.18 21.22 3.60
C THR A 218 -3.37 21.13 4.89
N HIS A 219 -2.07 20.91 4.78
CA HIS A 219 -1.18 20.76 5.91
C HIS A 219 0.17 21.45 5.67
N ARG A 220 0.56 22.34 6.58
CA ARG A 220 1.88 22.98 6.56
C ARG A 220 2.89 22.15 7.32
N PHE A 221 4.09 22.00 6.77
CA PHE A 221 5.20 21.28 7.38
C PHE A 221 6.50 22.07 7.26
N ASP A 222 7.40 21.92 8.23
CA ASP A 222 8.60 22.75 8.34
C ASP A 222 9.85 22.14 7.69
N ARG A 223 9.84 20.83 7.42
CA ARG A 223 10.93 20.09 6.78
C ARG A 223 10.43 18.91 5.98
N GLY A 224 11.17 18.51 4.96
CA GLY A 224 10.84 17.36 4.15
C GLY A 224 10.67 16.10 5.00
N GLN A 225 9.57 15.38 4.78
CA GLN A 225 9.21 14.18 5.53
C GLN A 225 8.23 13.31 4.75
N PHE A 226 7.92 12.15 5.31
CA PHE A 226 6.89 11.25 4.79
C PHE A 226 5.54 11.54 5.43
N PHE A 227 4.47 11.36 4.66
CA PHE A 227 3.09 11.41 5.13
C PHE A 227 2.30 10.18 4.67
N LYS A 228 1.22 9.85 5.38
CA LYS A 228 0.25 8.83 4.97
C LYS A 228 -1.10 9.47 4.75
N LEU A 229 -1.68 9.26 3.58
CA LEU A 229 -3.10 9.49 3.32
C LEU A 229 -3.84 8.16 3.48
N GLY A 230 -4.63 8.03 4.54
CA GLY A 230 -5.54 6.92 4.76
C GLY A 230 -6.95 7.24 4.23
N ALA A 231 -7.53 6.34 3.46
CA ALA A 231 -8.91 6.41 2.98
C ALA A 231 -9.72 5.24 3.52
N ILE A 232 -10.90 5.51 4.07
CA ILE A 232 -11.80 4.49 4.61
C ILE A 232 -13.24 4.80 4.24
N GLY A 233 -14.02 3.76 3.94
CA GLY A 233 -15.43 3.91 3.59
C GLY A 233 -16.33 3.92 4.80
N HIS A 234 -17.45 4.62 4.66
CA HIS A 234 -18.60 4.52 5.55
C HIS A 234 -19.83 4.08 4.73
N SER A 235 -20.66 3.22 5.33
CA SER A 235 -21.99 2.89 4.80
C SER A 235 -23.07 3.29 5.79
N ASN A 236 -24.14 3.89 5.26
CA ASN A 236 -25.32 4.23 6.03
C ASN A 236 -26.23 3.00 6.28
N GLU A 237 -26.04 1.91 5.53
CA GLU A 237 -26.93 0.74 5.52
C GLU A 237 -26.30 -0.54 6.12
N GLY A 238 -25.09 -0.47 6.66
CA GLY A 238 -24.41 -1.61 7.29
C GLY A 238 -23.93 -2.70 6.34
N GLU A 239 -24.19 -2.57 5.03
CA GLU A 239 -23.63 -3.44 4.00
C GLU A 239 -22.20 -3.04 3.62
N ALA A 240 -21.42 -4.04 3.24
CA ALA A 240 -20.07 -3.86 2.75
C ALA A 240 -20.09 -3.20 1.37
N SER A 241 -19.63 -1.96 1.25
CA SER A 241 -19.51 -1.25 -0.02
C SER A 241 -18.07 -0.82 -0.32
N VAL A 242 -17.83 -0.55 -1.60
CA VAL A 242 -16.53 -0.14 -2.14
C VAL A 242 -16.80 1.07 -3.03
N ASN A 243 -15.96 2.10 -2.91
CA ASN A 243 -15.97 3.24 -3.83
C ASN A 243 -14.54 3.62 -4.20
N ALA A 244 -14.38 4.32 -5.31
CA ALA A 244 -13.10 4.80 -5.79
C ALA A 244 -12.86 6.25 -5.33
N PHE A 245 -11.60 6.67 -5.36
CA PHE A 245 -11.23 8.07 -5.23
C PHE A 245 -10.03 8.40 -6.11
N VAL A 246 -9.97 9.63 -6.58
CA VAL A 246 -8.74 10.24 -7.11
C VAL A 246 -8.26 11.24 -6.06
N ALA A 247 -6.99 11.20 -5.69
CA ALA A 247 -6.36 12.25 -4.89
C ALA A 247 -5.25 12.90 -5.70
N GLN A 248 -5.38 14.19 -6.00
CA GLN A 248 -4.31 15.03 -6.52
C GLN A 248 -3.58 15.66 -5.34
N ILE A 249 -2.30 15.33 -5.22
CA ILE A 249 -1.46 15.70 -4.09
C ILE A 249 -0.41 16.66 -4.62
N SER A 250 -0.20 17.77 -3.93
CA SER A 250 0.78 18.78 -4.33
C SER A 250 1.46 19.44 -3.14
N VAL A 251 2.69 19.90 -3.34
CA VAL A 251 3.39 20.76 -2.38
C VAL A 251 3.64 22.12 -3.00
N GLY A 252 3.10 23.15 -2.35
CA GLY A 252 3.36 24.56 -2.64
C GLY A 252 4.37 25.16 -1.65
N PRO A 253 4.86 26.39 -1.94
CA PRO A 253 5.62 27.16 -0.96
C PRO A 253 4.79 27.36 0.31
N ALA A 254 5.47 27.43 1.46
CA ALA A 254 4.81 27.81 2.70
C ALA A 254 4.30 29.25 2.57
N ASP A 255 2.98 29.47 2.69
CA ASP A 255 2.42 30.82 2.66
C ASP A 255 3.08 31.65 3.78
N SER A 256 3.68 32.78 3.37
CA SER A 256 4.42 33.73 4.21
C SER A 256 3.50 34.60 5.06
#